data_AF-M2S617-F1
#
_entry.id   AF-M2S617-F1
#
_cell.length_a   1.000
_cell.length_b   1.000
_cell.length_c   1.000
_cell.angle_alpha   90.00
_cell.angle_beta   90.00
_cell.angle_gamma   90.00
#
_symmetry.space_group_name_H-M   'P 1'
#
loop_
_entity.id
_entity.type
_entity.pdbx_description
1 polymer ?
#
loop_
_entity_poly.entity_id
_entity_poly.type
_entity_poly.pdbx_seq_one_letter_code
_entity_poly.pdbx_strand_id
1 'polypeptide(L)'
;MDFSLKYPEIGDEFDPRYHVLIPSKQDVQDRSDNPHWNSYEEIFRDNFPVRKFEVQEIPGKGRGLICTDKIYQGEMVFKEKASVFYEGPEEDDDMKDSTYYMVKSIYFGTAFCTVPLAIQLGQNPDRVEEFNEHVDFIYQDLLKDDLLEYPVKREDIAKIVNGIHTNSFALDFLDGYALFMACSLCNHSCRENMGWHTVGDTMYWTALQDIEIGTELTISYTFPSILPHRLKYFKENYGFFCDCPLCSGPSDPWRAFKCNCGGRIYQEPNGWICHQCHKICTQEEINEFINEETAFKKLKKSKRIQHFYNKTRKMDNSHIYMFKTLRSFVFDEKCPNPLILFEDCLVPIAKYQSSLCHSRLYSAILEQFGVALLKYAKKYPFQSQFCQDKAKKMFKTAYDYRCSLGMGITGYAAQEYIECLELFDEHKLEKYTEYVEY
;
A
#
# COMPACT_ATOMS: atom_id res chain seq x y z
N MET A 1 -24.64 -1.72 17.83
CA MET A 1 -23.86 -2.95 17.62
C MET A 1 -24.89 -4.04 17.43
N ASP A 2 -24.90 -4.65 16.26
CA ASP A 2 -25.71 -5.83 16.04
C ASP A 2 -25.07 -6.98 16.83
N PHE A 3 -25.75 -7.46 17.87
CA PHE A 3 -25.26 -8.53 18.73
C PHE A 3 -25.25 -9.90 18.02
N SER A 4 -25.73 -9.97 16.77
CA SER A 4 -25.70 -11.18 15.94
C SER A 4 -24.38 -11.39 15.18
N LEU A 5 -23.55 -10.34 15.01
CA LEU A 5 -22.27 -10.44 14.30
C LEU A 5 -21.23 -11.17 15.16
N LYS A 6 -20.86 -12.37 14.73
CA LYS A 6 -19.73 -13.12 15.29
C LYS A 6 -18.43 -12.56 14.74
N TYR A 7 -17.47 -12.31 15.62
CA TYR A 7 -16.12 -11.90 15.27
C TYR A 7 -15.17 -13.09 15.46
N PRO A 8 -14.06 -13.18 14.71
CA PRO A 8 -13.04 -14.20 14.94
C PRO A 8 -12.49 -14.16 16.37
N GLU A 9 -12.17 -15.31 16.92
CA GLU A 9 -11.51 -15.48 18.22
C GLU A 9 -10.14 -16.17 18.05
N ILE A 10 -9.27 -16.04 19.07
CA ILE A 10 -7.96 -16.70 19.05
C ILE A 10 -8.18 -18.23 19.01
N GLY A 11 -7.60 -18.89 18.01
CA GLY A 11 -7.72 -20.32 17.80
C GLY A 11 -8.81 -20.73 16.81
N ASP A 12 -9.58 -19.78 16.26
CA ASP A 12 -10.46 -20.06 15.12
C ASP A 12 -9.63 -20.42 13.89
N GLU A 13 -10.00 -21.51 13.20
CA GLU A 13 -9.43 -21.86 11.89
C GLU A 13 -10.16 -21.16 10.74
N PHE A 14 -11.41 -20.74 10.95
CA PHE A 14 -12.27 -20.13 9.94
C PHE A 14 -12.88 -18.82 10.43
N ASP A 15 -12.96 -17.82 9.55
CA ASP A 15 -13.71 -16.59 9.83
C ASP A 15 -15.20 -16.95 9.99
N PRO A 16 -15.86 -16.66 11.14
CA PRO A 16 -17.23 -17.07 11.39
C PRO A 16 -18.29 -16.29 10.59
N ARG A 17 -17.91 -15.15 9.98
CA ARG A 17 -18.79 -14.30 9.16
C ARG A 17 -18.70 -14.67 7.68
N TYR A 18 -17.51 -15.02 7.21
CA TYR A 18 -17.25 -15.35 5.80
C TYR A 18 -17.17 -16.85 5.53
N HIS A 19 -17.01 -17.68 6.56
CA HIS A 19 -16.82 -19.13 6.47
C HIS A 19 -15.64 -19.53 5.57
N VAL A 20 -14.55 -18.76 5.66
CA VAL A 20 -13.31 -18.98 4.90
C VAL A 20 -12.17 -19.26 5.86
N LEU A 21 -11.18 -20.03 5.40
CA LEU A 21 -9.99 -20.33 6.18
C LEU A 21 -9.26 -19.03 6.56
N ILE A 22 -8.83 -18.92 7.81
CA ILE A 22 -7.97 -17.84 8.27
C ILE A 22 -6.54 -18.19 7.87
N PRO A 23 -5.88 -17.39 7.00
CA PRO A 23 -4.55 -17.71 6.52
C PRO A 23 -3.49 -17.50 7.61
N SER A 24 -2.40 -18.27 7.53
CA SER A 24 -1.26 -18.16 8.41
C SER A 24 0.02 -17.80 7.65
N LYS A 25 0.92 -17.08 8.31
CA LYS A 25 2.28 -16.81 7.81
C LYS A 25 3.15 -18.08 7.74
N GLN A 26 2.70 -19.19 8.33
CA GLN A 26 3.38 -20.49 8.24
C GLN A 26 2.79 -21.40 7.17
N ASP A 27 1.80 -20.94 6.40
CA ASP A 27 1.18 -21.75 5.35
C ASP A 27 2.20 -22.05 4.23
N VAL A 28 2.32 -23.34 3.89
CA VAL A 28 3.21 -23.80 2.81
C VAL A 28 2.55 -23.51 1.47
N GLN A 29 3.29 -22.85 0.57
CA GLN A 29 2.81 -22.51 -0.76
C GLN A 29 2.95 -23.72 -1.70
N ASP A 30 1.83 -24.40 -1.99
CA ASP A 30 1.82 -25.45 -3.01
C ASP A 30 1.77 -24.84 -4.42
N ARG A 31 2.84 -25.12 -5.16
CA ARG A 31 3.09 -24.63 -6.53
C ARG A 31 3.21 -25.77 -7.54
N SER A 32 2.94 -27.01 -7.14
CA SER A 32 3.13 -28.20 -8.00
C SER A 32 2.25 -28.20 -9.25
N ASP A 33 1.05 -27.64 -9.14
CA ASP A 33 0.07 -27.54 -10.24
C ASP A 33 0.01 -26.16 -10.90
N ASN A 34 0.96 -25.27 -10.61
CA ASN A 34 0.92 -23.92 -11.18
C ASN A 34 1.21 -23.98 -12.71
N PRO A 35 0.35 -23.38 -13.54
CA PRO A 35 0.51 -23.35 -14.98
C PRO A 35 1.72 -22.50 -15.40
N HIS A 36 2.42 -22.94 -16.45
CA HIS A 36 3.54 -22.20 -17.02
C HIS A 36 3.08 -21.30 -18.18
N TRP A 37 3.07 -19.99 -17.97
CA TRP A 37 2.46 -19.03 -18.89
C TRP A 37 3.39 -18.56 -20.03
N ASN A 38 2.88 -18.55 -21.26
CA ASN A 38 3.57 -18.06 -22.45
C ASN A 38 3.01 -16.73 -22.95
N SER A 39 1.78 -16.38 -22.55
CA SER A 39 1.09 -15.18 -23.01
C SER A 39 0.08 -14.66 -21.99
N TYR A 40 -0.30 -13.40 -22.11
CA TYR A 40 -1.39 -12.81 -21.33
C TYR A 40 -2.73 -13.50 -21.64
N GLU A 41 -2.96 -13.92 -22.88
CA GLU A 41 -4.17 -14.64 -23.28
C GLU A 41 -4.32 -15.97 -22.55
N GLU A 42 -3.22 -16.68 -22.27
CA GLU A 42 -3.25 -17.89 -21.46
C GLU A 42 -3.56 -17.57 -20.01
N ILE A 43 -2.86 -16.58 -19.42
CA ILE A 43 -3.12 -16.14 -18.05
C ILE A 43 -4.60 -15.81 -17.88
N PHE A 44 -5.16 -14.99 -18.79
CA PHE A 44 -6.55 -14.54 -18.75
C PHE A 44 -7.61 -15.62 -19.03
N ARG A 45 -7.22 -16.83 -19.46
CA ARG A 45 -8.12 -17.99 -19.60
C ARG A 45 -8.24 -18.80 -18.31
N ASP A 46 -7.32 -18.61 -17.36
CA ASP A 46 -7.34 -19.34 -16.09
C ASP A 46 -8.51 -18.92 -15.18
N ASN A 47 -8.64 -19.57 -14.03
CA ASN A 47 -9.67 -19.32 -13.02
C ASN A 47 -9.58 -17.92 -12.38
N PHE A 48 -10.04 -16.88 -13.10
CA PHE A 48 -10.45 -15.63 -12.48
C PHE A 48 -11.85 -15.79 -11.87
N PRO A 49 -12.18 -15.06 -10.79
CA PRO A 49 -13.58 -14.70 -10.56
C PRO A 49 -14.14 -14.07 -11.84
N VAL A 50 -15.43 -14.28 -12.14
CA VAL A 50 -16.09 -13.86 -13.40
C VAL A 50 -15.45 -12.58 -13.96
N ARG A 51 -14.76 -12.70 -15.10
CA ARG A 51 -13.93 -11.61 -15.63
C ARG A 51 -14.82 -10.44 -16.04
N LYS A 52 -14.79 -9.36 -15.25
CA LYS A 52 -15.54 -8.11 -15.46
C LYS A 52 -14.69 -6.98 -16.03
N PHE A 53 -13.61 -7.32 -16.73
CA PHE A 53 -12.72 -6.33 -17.33
C PHE A 53 -12.05 -6.88 -18.60
N GLU A 54 -11.63 -5.97 -19.47
CA GLU A 54 -10.83 -6.28 -20.65
C GLU A 54 -9.56 -5.44 -20.70
N VAL A 55 -8.54 -5.95 -21.39
CA VAL A 55 -7.30 -5.19 -21.61
C VAL A 55 -7.52 -4.28 -22.82
N GLN A 56 -7.21 -3.00 -22.68
CA GLN A 56 -7.25 -2.03 -23.77
C GLN A 56 -5.96 -1.22 -23.83
N GLU A 57 -5.62 -0.72 -25.03
CA GLU A 57 -4.62 0.33 -25.18
C GLU A 57 -5.20 1.66 -24.69
N ILE A 58 -4.51 2.28 -23.74
CA ILE A 58 -4.84 3.56 -23.13
C ILE A 58 -3.84 4.61 -23.63
N PRO A 59 -4.30 5.64 -24.36
CA PRO A 59 -3.42 6.67 -24.90
C PRO A 59 -2.48 7.27 -23.84
N GLY A 60 -1.17 7.16 -24.08
CA GLY A 60 -0.14 7.69 -23.18
C GLY A 60 0.17 6.84 -21.94
N LYS A 61 -0.52 5.70 -21.73
CA LYS A 61 -0.31 4.80 -20.59
C LYS A 61 0.04 3.35 -20.98
N GLY A 62 0.04 3.03 -22.28
CA GLY A 62 0.26 1.67 -22.75
C GLY A 62 -1.03 0.87 -22.59
N ARG A 63 -1.00 -0.25 -21.88
CA ARG A 63 -2.19 -1.09 -21.64
C ARG A 63 -2.85 -0.76 -20.31
N GLY A 64 -4.15 -0.96 -20.22
CA GLY A 64 -4.93 -0.80 -18.99
C GLY A 64 -6.11 -1.77 -18.95
N LEU A 65 -6.75 -1.87 -17.79
CA LEU A 65 -7.90 -2.74 -17.58
C LEU A 65 -9.17 -1.90 -17.53
N ILE A 66 -10.13 -2.16 -18.43
CA ILE A 66 -11.40 -1.43 -18.49
C ILE A 66 -12.52 -2.34 -18.01
N CYS A 67 -13.32 -1.82 -17.09
CA CYS A 67 -14.49 -2.48 -16.53
C CYS A 67 -15.55 -2.77 -17.61
N THR A 68 -16.00 -4.02 -17.75
CA THR A 68 -17.01 -4.45 -18.74
C THR A 68 -18.38 -4.71 -18.13
N ASP A 69 -18.46 -4.88 -16.81
CA ASP A 69 -19.69 -5.15 -16.07
C ASP A 69 -19.69 -4.40 -14.74
N LYS A 70 -20.86 -4.11 -14.18
CA LYS A 70 -20.93 -3.43 -12.89
C LYS A 70 -20.22 -4.25 -11.79
N ILE A 71 -19.33 -3.59 -11.05
CA ILE A 71 -18.61 -4.15 -9.90
C ILE A 71 -19.04 -3.39 -8.65
N TYR A 72 -19.35 -4.11 -7.59
CA TYR A 72 -19.77 -3.50 -6.31
C TYR A 72 -18.62 -3.41 -5.31
N GLN A 73 -18.68 -2.45 -4.39
CA GLN A 73 -17.71 -2.33 -3.31
C GLN A 73 -17.51 -3.67 -2.57
N GLY A 74 -16.26 -4.06 -2.37
CA GLY A 74 -15.85 -5.29 -1.69
C GLY A 74 -15.88 -6.55 -2.56
N GLU A 75 -16.36 -6.45 -3.81
CA GLU A 75 -16.36 -7.58 -4.75
C GLU A 75 -14.93 -7.92 -5.20
N MET A 76 -14.61 -9.23 -5.26
CA MET A 76 -13.35 -9.73 -5.82
C MET A 76 -13.40 -9.66 -7.35
N VAL A 77 -12.48 -8.91 -7.92
CA VAL A 77 -12.38 -8.73 -9.38
C VAL A 77 -11.25 -9.56 -9.96
N PHE A 78 -10.21 -9.84 -9.15
CA PHE A 78 -9.00 -10.48 -9.62
C PHE A 78 -8.42 -11.43 -8.58
N LYS A 79 -7.91 -12.57 -9.06
CA LYS A 79 -7.16 -13.55 -8.27
C LYS A 79 -6.07 -14.14 -9.17
N GLU A 80 -4.80 -13.99 -8.79
CA GLU A 80 -3.67 -14.52 -9.55
C GLU A 80 -2.60 -15.04 -8.60
N LYS A 81 -2.09 -16.25 -8.86
CA LYS A 81 -0.87 -16.75 -8.20
C LYS A 81 0.36 -16.12 -8.84
N ALA A 82 1.38 -15.83 -8.04
CA ALA A 82 2.59 -15.20 -8.52
C ALA A 82 3.29 -16.03 -9.60
N SER A 83 3.51 -15.42 -10.77
CA SER A 83 4.23 -16.03 -11.89
C SER A 83 5.72 -16.18 -11.58
N VAL A 84 6.29 -15.19 -10.89
CA VAL A 84 7.67 -15.22 -10.40
C VAL A 84 7.62 -14.83 -8.93
N PHE A 85 8.36 -15.50 -8.08
CA PHE A 85 8.30 -15.28 -6.64
C PHE A 85 9.65 -15.59 -6.00
N TYR A 86 10.00 -14.80 -5.00
CA TYR A 86 11.14 -15.01 -4.12
C TYR A 86 10.67 -14.92 -2.67
N GLU A 87 10.97 -15.95 -1.88
CA GLU A 87 10.86 -15.98 -0.43
C GLU A 87 12.25 -16.24 0.16
N GLY A 88 12.70 -15.39 1.07
CA GLY A 88 13.96 -15.64 1.73
C GLY A 88 14.61 -14.38 2.27
N PRO A 89 15.56 -14.54 3.22
CA PRO A 89 16.31 -13.40 3.74
C PRO A 89 17.16 -12.75 2.63
N GLU A 90 17.47 -11.47 2.78
CA GLU A 90 18.51 -10.83 1.97
C GLU A 90 19.87 -11.45 2.34
N GLU A 91 20.64 -11.87 1.34
CA GLU A 91 22.00 -12.37 1.54
C GLU A 91 22.99 -11.23 1.80
N ASP A 92 24.14 -11.53 2.41
CA ASP A 92 25.22 -10.56 2.60
C ASP A 92 25.85 -10.08 1.26
N ASP A 93 25.54 -10.74 0.14
CA ASP A 93 25.99 -10.36 -1.20
C ASP A 93 24.96 -9.45 -1.85
N ASP A 94 25.26 -8.15 -1.92
CA ASP A 94 24.40 -7.11 -2.50
C ASP A 94 23.99 -7.39 -3.96
N MET A 95 24.70 -8.27 -4.68
CA MET A 95 24.40 -8.66 -6.06
C MET A 95 23.48 -9.89 -6.16
N LYS A 96 23.14 -10.53 -5.04
CA LYS A 96 22.23 -11.68 -4.94
C LYS A 96 20.99 -11.32 -4.14
N ASP A 97 20.34 -10.25 -4.57
CA ASP A 97 19.07 -9.82 -4.03
C ASP A 97 17.89 -10.67 -4.55
N SER A 98 16.67 -10.26 -4.19
CA SER A 98 15.45 -10.89 -4.70
C SER A 98 15.35 -10.83 -6.23
N THR A 99 15.84 -9.77 -6.88
CA THR A 99 15.83 -9.63 -8.34
C THR A 99 16.71 -10.68 -9.00
N TYR A 100 17.92 -10.92 -8.50
CA TYR A 100 18.81 -11.99 -8.97
C TYR A 100 18.09 -13.34 -8.95
N TYR A 101 17.48 -13.69 -7.81
CA TYR A 101 16.79 -14.97 -7.64
C TYR A 101 15.54 -15.10 -8.52
N MET A 102 14.77 -14.03 -8.66
CA MET A 102 13.62 -14.00 -9.55
C MET A 102 14.03 -14.18 -11.02
N VAL A 103 15.07 -13.49 -11.50
CA VAL A 103 15.60 -13.70 -12.87
C VAL A 103 16.09 -15.13 -13.05
N LYS A 104 16.84 -15.66 -12.07
CA LYS A 104 17.33 -17.04 -12.11
C LYS A 104 16.18 -18.03 -12.23
N SER A 105 15.12 -17.87 -11.43
CA SER A 105 13.96 -18.78 -11.49
C SER A 105 13.30 -18.84 -12.88
N ILE A 106 13.28 -17.72 -13.62
CA ILE A 106 12.77 -17.67 -15.00
C ILE A 106 13.68 -18.48 -15.93
N TYR A 107 15.01 -18.29 -15.86
CA TYR A 107 15.96 -18.98 -16.74
C TYR A 107 16.11 -20.48 -16.45
N PHE A 108 15.91 -20.90 -15.20
CA PHE A 108 15.89 -22.30 -14.79
C PHE A 108 14.53 -22.99 -15.01
N GLY A 109 13.50 -22.26 -15.47
CA GLY A 109 12.16 -22.81 -15.69
C GLY A 109 11.41 -23.18 -14.41
N THR A 110 11.85 -22.70 -13.25
CA THR A 110 11.17 -22.90 -11.97
C THR A 110 10.14 -21.82 -11.67
N ALA A 111 10.18 -20.70 -12.40
CA ALA A 111 9.10 -19.73 -12.47
C ALA A 111 7.96 -20.23 -13.38
N PHE A 112 6.80 -19.59 -13.26
CA PHE A 112 5.58 -19.91 -14.00
C PHE A 112 5.34 -18.98 -15.19
N CYS A 113 6.40 -18.40 -15.74
CA CYS A 113 6.34 -17.61 -16.97
C CYS A 113 7.60 -17.79 -17.82
N THR A 114 7.43 -17.76 -19.13
CA THR A 114 8.56 -17.80 -20.08
C THR A 114 9.34 -16.48 -20.12
N VAL A 115 10.59 -16.55 -20.63
CA VAL A 115 11.38 -15.35 -20.96
C VAL A 115 10.63 -14.39 -21.92
N PRO A 116 10.07 -14.83 -23.07
CA PRO A 116 9.29 -13.95 -23.95
C PRO A 116 8.09 -13.25 -23.30
N LEU A 117 7.49 -13.84 -22.27
CA LEU A 117 6.43 -13.20 -21.50
C LEU A 117 7.01 -12.19 -20.50
N ALA A 118 8.04 -12.58 -19.75
CA ALA A 118 8.66 -11.73 -18.72
C ALA A 118 9.26 -10.43 -19.29
N ILE A 119 9.87 -10.47 -20.49
CA ILE A 119 10.43 -9.27 -21.13
C ILE A 119 9.38 -8.21 -21.50
N GLN A 120 8.08 -8.56 -21.51
CA GLN A 120 7.00 -7.61 -21.78
C GLN A 120 6.69 -6.68 -20.60
N LEU A 121 7.24 -6.96 -19.41
CA LEU A 121 7.07 -6.12 -18.22
C LEU A 121 7.98 -4.89 -18.19
N GLY A 122 9.01 -4.82 -19.04
CA GLY A 122 9.91 -3.67 -19.09
C GLY A 122 9.15 -2.41 -19.54
N GLN A 123 9.02 -1.43 -18.64
CA GLN A 123 8.16 -0.26 -18.82
C GLN A 123 8.93 1.06 -18.93
N ASN A 124 10.10 1.17 -18.30
CA ASN A 124 10.81 2.44 -18.21
C ASN A 124 12.19 2.36 -18.91
N PRO A 125 12.30 2.76 -20.18
CA PRO A 125 13.56 2.70 -20.93
C PRO A 125 14.64 3.59 -20.32
N ASP A 126 14.27 4.66 -19.61
CA ASP A 126 15.21 5.61 -18.99
C ASP A 126 15.94 5.01 -17.78
N ARG A 127 15.45 3.89 -17.22
CA ARG A 127 16.04 3.21 -16.07
C ARG A 127 16.85 1.97 -16.43
N VAL A 128 16.97 1.63 -17.72
CA VAL A 128 17.75 0.45 -18.15
C VAL A 128 19.21 0.58 -17.72
N GLU A 129 19.78 1.78 -17.77
CA GLU A 129 21.18 2.01 -17.41
C GLU A 129 21.45 1.91 -15.89
N GLU A 130 20.44 2.16 -15.05
CA GLU A 130 20.53 2.09 -13.58
C GLU A 130 20.97 0.71 -13.09
N PHE A 131 20.60 -0.33 -13.82
CA PHE A 131 20.81 -1.72 -13.41
C PHE A 131 21.93 -2.43 -14.17
N ASN A 132 22.75 -1.71 -14.94
CA ASN A 132 23.75 -2.32 -15.83
C ASN A 132 24.71 -3.26 -15.09
N GLU A 133 25.25 -2.84 -13.94
CA GLU A 133 26.19 -3.66 -13.16
C GLU A 133 25.53 -4.96 -12.69
N HIS A 134 24.30 -4.88 -12.19
CA HIS A 134 23.55 -6.04 -11.72
C HIS A 134 23.14 -6.97 -12.89
N VAL A 135 22.72 -6.41 -14.02
CA VAL A 135 22.43 -7.16 -15.26
C VAL A 135 23.67 -7.89 -15.76
N ASP A 136 24.83 -7.24 -15.75
CA ASP A 136 26.11 -7.85 -16.13
C ASP A 136 26.49 -8.99 -15.19
N PHE A 137 26.30 -8.81 -13.88
CA PHE A 137 26.52 -9.87 -12.89
C PHE A 137 25.62 -11.08 -13.15
N ILE A 138 24.30 -10.88 -13.25
CA ILE A 138 23.33 -11.96 -13.51
C ILE A 138 23.67 -12.67 -14.83
N TYR A 139 23.99 -11.92 -15.88
CA TYR A 139 24.35 -12.47 -17.19
C TYR A 139 25.58 -13.37 -17.11
N GLN A 140 26.66 -12.90 -16.49
CA GLN A 140 27.89 -13.69 -16.34
C GLN A 140 27.68 -14.92 -15.45
N ASP A 141 26.81 -14.83 -14.44
CA ASP A 141 26.52 -15.96 -13.57
C ASP A 141 25.71 -17.05 -14.26
N LEU A 142 24.64 -16.67 -14.99
CA LEU A 142 23.83 -17.62 -15.76
C LEU A 142 24.65 -18.36 -16.83
N LEU A 143 25.61 -17.70 -17.49
CA LEU A 143 26.48 -18.34 -18.48
C LEU A 143 27.35 -19.49 -17.94
N LYS A 144 27.49 -19.62 -16.61
CA LYS A 144 28.27 -20.70 -15.98
C LYS A 144 27.45 -21.97 -15.78
N ASP A 145 26.13 -21.92 -15.98
CA ASP A 145 25.21 -23.02 -15.67
C ASP A 145 24.73 -23.72 -16.95
N ASP A 146 24.89 -25.05 -16.99
CA ASP A 146 24.51 -25.89 -18.12
C ASP A 146 23.05 -26.39 -18.01
N LEU A 147 22.34 -26.08 -16.92
CA LEU A 147 20.98 -26.57 -16.62
C LEU A 147 19.86 -25.57 -17.00
N LEU A 148 20.20 -24.48 -17.69
CA LEU A 148 19.21 -23.46 -18.05
C LEU A 148 18.20 -23.97 -19.08
N GLU A 149 16.93 -23.62 -18.87
CA GLU A 149 15.84 -23.94 -19.80
C GLU A 149 15.81 -22.97 -21.00
N TYR A 150 16.25 -21.73 -20.80
CA TYR A 150 16.20 -20.67 -21.81
C TYR A 150 17.59 -20.16 -22.21
N PRO A 151 17.79 -19.78 -23.50
CA PRO A 151 19.04 -19.17 -23.94
C PRO A 151 19.25 -17.81 -23.29
N VAL A 152 20.46 -17.56 -22.80
CA VAL A 152 20.80 -16.32 -22.09
C VAL A 152 21.15 -15.21 -23.08
N LYS A 153 20.41 -14.11 -23.03
CA LYS A 153 20.76 -12.85 -23.69
C LYS A 153 20.75 -11.72 -22.69
N ARG A 154 21.84 -10.93 -22.66
CA ARG A 154 21.95 -9.76 -21.77
C ARG A 154 20.80 -8.76 -21.96
N GLU A 155 20.35 -8.57 -23.20
CA GLU A 155 19.23 -7.67 -23.52
C GLU A 155 17.89 -8.10 -22.90
N ASP A 156 17.65 -9.41 -22.80
CA ASP A 156 16.43 -9.95 -22.20
C ASP A 156 16.49 -9.83 -20.68
N ILE A 157 17.65 -10.11 -20.06
CA ILE A 157 17.89 -9.88 -18.63
C ILE A 157 17.64 -8.42 -18.27
N ALA A 158 18.16 -7.47 -19.05
CA ALA A 158 17.95 -6.04 -18.80
C ALA A 158 16.46 -5.66 -18.76
N LYS A 159 15.66 -6.22 -19.68
CA LYS A 159 14.20 -6.00 -19.70
C LYS A 159 13.50 -6.66 -18.52
N ILE A 160 13.90 -7.88 -18.15
CA ILE A 160 13.31 -8.60 -17.01
C ILE A 160 13.62 -7.86 -15.70
N VAL A 161 14.87 -7.43 -15.48
CA VAL A 161 15.28 -6.64 -14.32
C VAL A 161 14.49 -5.34 -14.24
N ASN A 162 14.39 -4.59 -15.35
CA ASN A 162 13.54 -3.39 -15.42
C ASN A 162 12.07 -3.70 -15.07
N GLY A 163 11.54 -4.81 -15.57
CA GLY A 163 10.20 -5.30 -15.29
C GLY A 163 9.98 -5.63 -13.82
N ILE A 164 10.91 -6.36 -13.18
CA ILE A 164 10.87 -6.68 -11.75
C ILE A 164 10.84 -5.41 -10.91
N HIS A 165 11.77 -4.48 -11.12
CA HIS A 165 11.83 -3.24 -10.34
C HIS A 165 10.63 -2.30 -10.51
N THR A 166 9.82 -2.49 -11.56
CA THR A 166 8.65 -1.64 -11.84
C THR A 166 7.34 -2.30 -11.43
N ASN A 167 7.30 -3.64 -11.35
CA ASN A 167 6.06 -4.40 -11.24
C ASN A 167 6.01 -5.40 -10.08
N SER A 168 7.10 -5.58 -9.33
CA SER A 168 7.10 -6.52 -8.19
C SER A 168 6.31 -5.95 -7.00
N PHE A 169 5.66 -6.85 -6.27
CA PHE A 169 4.92 -6.55 -5.06
C PHE A 169 5.58 -7.24 -3.87
N ALA A 170 5.73 -6.54 -2.76
CA ALA A 170 5.98 -7.17 -1.47
C ALA A 170 4.73 -7.95 -1.04
N LEU A 171 4.92 -9.13 -0.46
CA LEU A 171 3.83 -9.96 0.04
C LEU A 171 3.47 -9.60 1.49
N ASP A 172 2.19 -9.66 1.83
CA ASP A 172 1.68 -9.30 3.16
C ASP A 172 1.97 -10.41 4.20
N PHE A 173 2.02 -11.68 3.77
CA PHE A 173 2.15 -12.86 4.64
C PHE A 173 3.51 -13.53 4.60
N LEU A 174 4.30 -13.25 3.57
CA LEU A 174 5.60 -13.88 3.31
C LEU A 174 6.66 -12.79 3.23
N ASP A 175 7.86 -13.09 3.69
CA ASP A 175 8.99 -12.17 3.60
C ASP A 175 9.63 -12.33 2.21
N GLY A 176 9.05 -11.62 1.23
CA GLY A 176 9.34 -11.89 -0.17
C GLY A 176 8.67 -10.96 -1.17
N TYR A 177 9.07 -11.11 -2.43
CA TYR A 177 8.60 -10.32 -3.56
C TYR A 177 8.06 -11.22 -4.66
N ALA A 178 7.03 -10.75 -5.35
CA ALA A 178 6.37 -11.49 -6.41
C ALA A 178 6.04 -10.62 -7.64
N LEU A 179 6.05 -11.25 -8.80
CA LEU A 179 5.46 -10.75 -10.04
C LEU A 179 4.15 -11.46 -10.33
N PHE A 180 3.12 -10.65 -10.60
CA PHE A 180 1.79 -11.07 -10.99
C PHE A 180 1.52 -10.47 -12.36
N MET A 181 1.76 -11.25 -13.42
CA MET A 181 1.86 -10.76 -14.78
C MET A 181 0.63 -9.95 -15.19
N ALA A 182 -0.56 -10.49 -14.96
CA ALA A 182 -1.79 -9.83 -15.38
C ALA A 182 -2.17 -8.68 -14.44
N CYS A 183 -1.85 -8.75 -13.14
CA CYS A 183 -1.90 -7.60 -12.23
C CYS A 183 -1.00 -6.43 -12.68
N SER A 184 0.15 -6.71 -13.28
CA SER A 184 1.08 -5.67 -13.78
C SER A 184 0.51 -4.83 -14.94
N LEU A 185 -0.65 -5.19 -15.50
CA LEU A 185 -1.35 -4.40 -16.53
C LEU A 185 -2.29 -3.33 -15.97
N CYS A 186 -2.51 -3.29 -14.66
CA CYS A 186 -3.40 -2.29 -14.06
C CYS A 186 -2.64 -0.99 -13.79
N ASN A 187 -3.15 0.08 -14.40
CA ASN A 187 -2.52 1.39 -14.31
C ASN A 187 -2.63 2.02 -12.92
N HIS A 188 -1.79 3.02 -12.72
CA HIS A 188 -1.81 3.82 -11.52
C HIS A 188 -2.95 4.86 -11.48
N SER A 189 -3.55 5.01 -10.31
CA SER A 189 -4.22 6.25 -9.89
C SER A 189 -3.86 6.58 -8.46
N CYS A 190 -3.57 7.85 -8.14
CA CYS A 190 -3.41 8.28 -6.74
C CYS A 190 -4.75 8.29 -5.98
N ARG A 191 -5.88 8.12 -6.70
CA ARG A 191 -7.23 7.88 -6.19
C ARG A 191 -7.72 6.59 -6.84
N GLU A 192 -7.15 5.49 -6.39
CA GLU A 192 -7.39 4.16 -6.91
C GLU A 192 -8.83 3.69 -6.61
N ASN A 193 -9.36 2.82 -7.46
CA ASN A 193 -10.67 2.19 -7.27
C ASN A 193 -10.56 0.69 -6.94
N MET A 194 -9.37 0.11 -7.07
CA MET A 194 -9.06 -1.26 -6.67
C MET A 194 -8.11 -1.29 -5.49
N GLY A 195 -8.46 -2.10 -4.49
CA GLY A 195 -7.59 -2.50 -3.40
C GLY A 195 -6.93 -3.81 -3.75
N TRP A 196 -5.80 -4.07 -3.10
CA TRP A 196 -5.13 -5.36 -3.22
C TRP A 196 -4.56 -5.81 -1.89
N HIS A 197 -4.48 -7.13 -1.74
CA HIS A 197 -3.80 -7.82 -0.67
C HIS A 197 -3.37 -9.19 -1.18
N THR A 198 -2.43 -9.78 -0.47
CA THR A 198 -1.90 -11.11 -0.77
C THR A 198 -2.21 -12.06 0.38
N VAL A 199 -2.49 -13.30 0.04
CA VAL A 199 -2.57 -14.41 1.00
C VAL A 199 -1.66 -15.50 0.45
N GLY A 200 -0.58 -15.79 1.17
CA GLY A 200 0.53 -16.57 0.62
C GLY A 200 1.10 -15.89 -0.63
N ASP A 201 1.27 -16.66 -1.71
CA ASP A 201 1.75 -16.19 -3.01
C ASP A 201 0.64 -15.77 -3.98
N THR A 202 -0.59 -15.61 -3.49
CA THR A 202 -1.76 -15.26 -4.31
C THR A 202 -2.19 -13.82 -4.08
N MET A 203 -2.28 -13.05 -5.15
CA MET A 203 -2.80 -11.68 -5.19
C MET A 203 -4.31 -11.70 -5.34
N TYR A 204 -4.99 -10.87 -4.56
CA TYR A 204 -6.42 -10.64 -4.62
C TYR A 204 -6.70 -9.16 -4.81
N TRP A 205 -7.53 -8.82 -5.80
CA TRP A 205 -8.03 -7.46 -5.94
C TRP A 205 -9.51 -7.37 -5.68
N THR A 206 -9.88 -6.34 -4.95
CA THR A 206 -11.24 -6.05 -4.55
C THR A 206 -11.59 -4.60 -4.84
N ALA A 207 -12.83 -4.34 -5.21
CA ALA A 207 -13.26 -2.97 -5.48
C ALA A 207 -13.39 -2.17 -4.17
N LEU A 208 -12.82 -0.95 -4.15
CA LEU A 208 -12.90 -0.05 -2.98
C LEU A 208 -14.20 0.75 -2.92
N GLN A 209 -14.94 0.77 -4.02
CA GLN A 209 -16.19 1.47 -4.22
C GLN A 209 -16.97 0.78 -5.35
N ASP A 210 -18.21 1.17 -5.59
CA ASP A 210 -18.94 0.76 -6.79
C ASP A 210 -18.26 1.32 -8.05
N ILE A 211 -18.10 0.47 -9.07
CA ILE A 211 -17.43 0.81 -10.34
C ILE A 211 -18.40 0.57 -11.50
N GLU A 212 -18.62 1.62 -12.29
CA GLU A 212 -19.49 1.57 -13.46
C GLU A 212 -18.74 1.06 -14.70
N ILE A 213 -19.49 0.49 -15.64
CA ILE A 213 -18.98 -0.03 -16.92
C ILE A 213 -18.22 1.08 -17.68
N GLY A 214 -17.09 0.72 -18.29
CA GLY A 214 -16.22 1.64 -19.02
C GLY A 214 -15.22 2.40 -18.15
N THR A 215 -15.26 2.23 -16.83
CA THR A 215 -14.27 2.83 -15.92
C THR A 215 -12.96 2.04 -15.97
N GLU A 216 -11.82 2.73 -16.04
CA GLU A 216 -10.50 2.11 -15.89
C GLU A 216 -10.31 1.61 -14.45
N LEU A 217 -9.89 0.36 -14.30
CA LEU A 217 -9.48 -0.22 -13.02
C LEU A 217 -8.05 0.22 -12.74
N THR A 218 -7.81 0.73 -11.53
CA THR A 218 -6.54 1.33 -11.13
C THR A 218 -6.17 0.97 -9.70
N ILE A 219 -4.86 0.81 -9.46
CA ILE A 219 -4.26 0.65 -8.13
C ILE A 219 -3.32 1.82 -7.81
N SER A 220 -2.89 1.93 -6.56
CA SER A 220 -1.88 2.91 -6.16
C SER A 220 -0.48 2.29 -6.14
N TYR A 221 0.47 2.90 -6.86
CA TYR A 221 1.87 2.45 -6.98
C TYR A 221 2.78 3.09 -5.94
N THR A 222 2.25 3.97 -5.09
CA THR A 222 3.06 4.75 -4.15
C THR A 222 2.26 5.07 -2.91
N PHE A 223 2.94 5.39 -1.81
CA PHE A 223 2.31 5.88 -0.59
C PHE A 223 1.82 7.34 -0.73
N PRO A 224 0.89 7.78 0.13
CA PRO A 224 0.44 9.16 0.14
C PRO A 224 1.55 10.21 0.17
N SER A 225 1.44 11.21 -0.70
CA SER A 225 2.35 12.36 -0.72
C SER A 225 1.71 13.59 -1.33
N ILE A 226 2.40 14.73 -1.28
CA ILE A 226 1.95 15.96 -1.94
C ILE A 226 2.16 15.89 -3.46
N LEU A 227 1.34 16.62 -4.22
CA LEU A 227 1.31 16.63 -5.69
C LEU A 227 2.71 16.81 -6.31
N PRO A 228 3.54 17.81 -5.92
CA PRO A 228 4.88 17.95 -6.49
C PRO A 228 5.77 16.71 -6.31
N HIS A 229 5.62 16.01 -5.18
CA HIS A 229 6.40 14.79 -4.92
C HIS A 229 5.86 13.60 -5.70
N ARG A 230 4.53 13.45 -5.82
CA ARG A 230 3.93 12.41 -6.65
C ARG A 230 4.36 12.55 -8.12
N LEU A 231 4.27 13.76 -8.69
CA LEU A 231 4.68 14.01 -10.07
C LEU A 231 6.18 13.74 -10.31
N LYS A 232 7.03 14.12 -9.36
CA LYS A 232 8.47 13.82 -9.42
C LYS A 232 8.71 12.30 -9.36
N TYR A 233 8.08 11.62 -8.39
CA TYR A 233 8.23 10.18 -8.18
C TYR A 233 7.84 9.37 -9.43
N PHE A 234 6.68 9.66 -10.05
CA PHE A 234 6.25 8.94 -11.25
C PHE A 234 7.13 9.22 -12.46
N LYS A 235 7.61 10.45 -12.61
CA LYS A 235 8.55 10.78 -13.68
C LYS A 235 9.86 10.00 -13.54
N GLU A 236 10.43 9.98 -12.33
CA GLU A 236 11.75 9.36 -12.09
C GLU A 236 11.68 7.83 -12.08
N ASN A 237 10.64 7.23 -11.49
CA ASN A 237 10.59 5.78 -11.29
C ASN A 237 9.85 5.05 -12.42
N TYR A 238 8.84 5.68 -13.04
CA TYR A 238 7.95 5.06 -14.02
C TYR A 238 7.94 5.76 -15.39
N GLY A 239 8.59 6.91 -15.54
CA GLY A 239 8.70 7.61 -16.83
C GLY A 239 7.46 8.39 -17.28
N PHE A 240 6.47 8.63 -16.40
CA PHE A 240 5.24 9.36 -16.76
C PHE A 240 4.86 10.47 -15.77
N PHE A 241 4.05 11.43 -16.23
CA PHE A 241 3.40 12.42 -15.36
C PHE A 241 1.98 11.96 -15.03
N CYS A 242 1.70 11.74 -13.74
CA CYS A 242 0.39 11.28 -13.29
C CYS A 242 -0.71 12.33 -13.54
N ASP A 243 -1.75 11.94 -14.27
CA ASP A 243 -2.90 12.76 -14.67
C ASP A 243 -4.21 12.32 -13.99
N CYS A 244 -4.14 11.38 -13.04
CA CYS A 244 -5.30 10.80 -12.38
C CYS A 244 -6.19 11.85 -11.70
N PRO A 245 -7.47 11.54 -11.36
CA PRO A 245 -8.42 12.52 -10.81
C PRO A 245 -7.93 13.27 -9.56
N LEU A 246 -7.02 12.70 -8.77
CA LEU A 246 -6.41 13.39 -7.62
C LEU A 246 -5.30 14.37 -8.04
N CYS A 247 -4.51 14.03 -9.06
CA CYS A 247 -3.42 14.87 -9.54
C CYS A 247 -3.88 15.97 -10.50
N SER A 248 -4.94 15.72 -11.28
CA SER A 248 -5.60 16.72 -12.12
C SER A 248 -6.70 17.50 -11.38
N GLY A 249 -7.04 17.08 -10.16
CA GLY A 249 -8.00 17.76 -9.30
C GLY A 249 -7.56 19.19 -8.91
N PRO A 250 -8.50 20.06 -8.52
CA PRO A 250 -8.20 21.46 -8.22
C PRO A 250 -7.37 21.64 -6.95
N SER A 251 -7.38 20.68 -6.02
CA SER A 251 -6.74 20.80 -4.71
C SER A 251 -6.01 19.51 -4.33
N ASP A 252 -4.84 19.64 -3.70
CA ASP A 252 -4.11 18.51 -3.14
C ASP A 252 -4.46 18.29 -1.64
N PRO A 253 -5.25 17.26 -1.29
CA PRO A 253 -5.74 17.06 0.08
C PRO A 253 -4.61 16.71 1.07
N TRP A 254 -3.43 16.33 0.58
CA TRP A 254 -2.25 16.02 1.38
C TRP A 254 -1.40 17.25 1.71
N ARG A 255 -1.74 18.42 1.15
CA ARG A 255 -1.04 19.69 1.31
C ARG A 255 -1.97 20.81 1.76
N ALA A 256 -2.45 20.68 3.00
CA ALA A 256 -3.39 21.62 3.62
C ALA A 256 -2.71 22.59 4.61
N PHE A 257 -3.19 23.83 4.66
CA PHE A 257 -2.79 24.87 5.62
C PHE A 257 -3.99 25.37 6.43
N LYS A 258 -3.75 25.96 7.60
CA LYS A 258 -4.76 26.49 8.50
C LYS A 258 -5.15 27.90 8.08
N CYS A 259 -6.45 28.13 7.99
CA CYS A 259 -7.02 29.47 7.93
C CYS A 259 -7.32 29.99 9.34
N ASN A 260 -7.29 31.31 9.52
CA ASN A 260 -7.68 31.97 10.77
C ASN A 260 -9.16 31.72 11.14
N CYS A 261 -10.01 31.36 10.18
CA CYS A 261 -11.41 31.00 10.45
C CYS A 261 -11.58 29.57 11.00
N GLY A 262 -10.50 28.79 11.11
CA GLY A 262 -10.53 27.37 11.48
C GLY A 262 -10.62 26.42 10.28
N GLY A 263 -10.84 26.94 9.07
CA GLY A 263 -10.90 26.16 7.84
C GLY A 263 -9.53 25.74 7.31
N ARG A 264 -9.56 24.91 6.26
CA ARG A 264 -8.35 24.48 5.53
C ARG A 264 -8.16 25.30 4.26
N ILE A 265 -6.92 25.62 3.96
CA ILE A 265 -6.46 26.29 2.75
C ILE A 265 -5.74 25.25 1.89
N TYR A 266 -6.11 25.20 0.61
CA TYR A 266 -5.48 24.37 -0.40
C TYR A 266 -4.90 25.25 -1.51
N GLN A 267 -3.84 24.77 -2.15
CA GLN A 267 -3.35 25.36 -3.38
C GLN A 267 -4.25 24.92 -4.54
N GLU A 268 -4.83 25.89 -5.24
CA GLU A 268 -5.68 25.68 -6.42
C GLU A 268 -5.24 26.54 -7.61
N PRO A 269 -5.74 26.28 -8.84
CA PRO A 269 -5.37 27.07 -10.02
C PRO A 269 -5.62 28.58 -9.88
N ASN A 270 -6.69 28.96 -9.16
CA ASN A 270 -7.09 30.36 -8.98
C ASN A 270 -6.47 31.02 -7.73
N GLY A 271 -5.55 30.35 -7.04
CA GLY A 271 -4.90 30.84 -5.83
C GLY A 271 -4.97 29.84 -4.69
N TRP A 272 -4.51 30.26 -3.51
CA TRP A 272 -4.58 29.44 -2.31
C TRP A 272 -5.86 29.80 -1.55
N ILE A 273 -6.83 28.89 -1.52
CA ILE A 273 -8.21 29.19 -1.15
C ILE A 273 -8.62 28.42 0.10
N CYS A 274 -9.24 29.12 1.05
CA CYS A 274 -9.87 28.47 2.19
C CYS A 274 -11.22 27.85 1.81
N HIS A 275 -11.40 26.56 2.06
CA HIS A 275 -12.64 25.83 1.77
C HIS A 275 -13.79 26.08 2.76
N GLN A 276 -13.59 26.97 3.74
CA GLN A 276 -14.63 27.34 4.72
C GLN A 276 -15.09 28.78 4.59
N CYS A 277 -14.17 29.75 4.51
CA CYS A 277 -14.52 31.16 4.38
C CYS A 277 -14.29 31.72 2.97
N HIS A 278 -13.84 30.89 2.02
CA HIS A 278 -13.55 31.26 0.63
C HIS A 278 -12.53 32.40 0.46
N LYS A 279 -11.75 32.72 1.51
CA LYS A 279 -10.63 33.66 1.43
C LYS A 279 -9.60 33.12 0.44
N ILE A 280 -9.20 33.98 -0.51
CA ILE A 280 -8.00 33.80 -1.33
C ILE A 280 -6.83 34.43 -0.58
N CYS A 281 -5.78 33.66 -0.33
CA CYS A 281 -4.61 34.11 0.40
C CYS A 281 -3.79 35.15 -0.39
N THR A 282 -3.23 36.12 0.32
CA THR A 282 -2.28 37.07 -0.28
C THR A 282 -0.95 36.39 -0.57
N GLN A 283 -0.10 37.00 -1.41
CA GLN A 283 1.23 36.47 -1.70
C GLN A 283 2.10 36.35 -0.43
N GLU A 284 1.94 37.27 0.52
CA GLU A 284 2.64 37.24 1.80
C GLU A 284 2.27 36.00 2.62
N GLU A 285 0.96 35.69 2.72
CA GLU A 285 0.48 34.48 3.41
C GLU A 285 0.98 33.21 2.73
N ILE A 286 0.98 33.17 1.39
CA ILE A 286 1.51 32.05 0.61
C ILE A 286 3.01 31.85 0.90
N ASN A 287 3.78 32.94 0.97
CA ASN A 287 5.20 32.87 1.30
C ASN A 287 5.43 32.37 2.73
N GLU A 288 4.60 32.76 3.70
CA GLU A 288 4.65 32.20 5.07
C GLU A 288 4.47 30.68 5.06
N PHE A 289 3.47 30.18 4.33
CA PHE A 289 3.18 28.75 4.22
C PHE A 289 4.35 27.95 3.62
N ILE A 290 4.91 28.44 2.51
CA ILE A 290 6.03 27.80 1.82
C ILE A 290 7.30 27.82 2.69
N ASN A 291 7.57 28.95 3.35
CA ASN A 291 8.73 29.09 4.23
C ASN A 291 8.63 28.15 5.43
N GLU A 292 7.45 28.03 6.04
CA GLU A 292 7.22 27.07 7.12
C GLU A 292 7.44 25.63 6.66
N GLU A 293 6.81 25.21 5.55
CA GLU A 293 6.94 23.85 5.02
C GLU A 293 8.41 23.52 4.72
N THR A 294 9.15 24.47 4.11
CA THR A 294 10.56 24.34 3.78
C THR A 294 11.44 24.25 5.03
N ALA A 295 11.18 25.09 6.04
CA ALA A 295 11.90 25.05 7.30
C ALA A 295 11.64 23.73 8.05
N PHE A 296 10.38 23.27 8.07
CA PHE A 296 9.98 22.02 8.74
C PHE A 296 10.70 20.80 8.16
N LYS A 297 10.82 20.72 6.83
CA LYS A 297 11.55 19.64 6.14
C LYS A 297 13.01 19.52 6.63
N LYS A 298 13.66 20.66 6.92
CA LYS A 298 15.04 20.73 7.41
C LYS A 298 15.19 20.40 8.90
N LEU A 299 14.09 20.35 9.66
CA LEU A 299 14.14 20.01 11.08
C LEU A 299 14.47 18.53 11.29
N LYS A 300 15.30 18.25 12.31
CA LYS A 300 15.46 16.91 12.87
C LYS A 300 14.12 16.40 13.43
N LYS A 301 13.89 15.08 13.42
CA LYS A 301 12.65 14.42 13.89
C LYS A 301 12.17 14.95 15.25
N SER A 302 13.06 15.05 16.24
CA SER A 302 12.74 15.57 17.58
C SER A 302 12.24 17.02 17.61
N LYS A 303 12.71 17.88 16.68
CA LYS A 303 12.26 19.28 16.59
C LYS A 303 10.95 19.42 15.81
N ARG A 304 10.63 18.49 14.90
CA ARG A 304 9.35 18.49 14.17
C ARG A 304 8.15 18.34 15.12
N ILE A 305 8.33 17.59 16.20
CA ILE A 305 7.33 17.43 17.27
C ILE A 305 7.05 18.76 17.98
N GLN A 306 8.09 19.52 18.33
CA GLN A 306 7.91 20.83 18.96
C GLN A 306 7.14 21.79 18.04
N HIS A 307 7.38 21.69 16.73
CA HIS A 307 6.65 22.47 15.73
C HIS A 307 5.16 22.11 15.68
N PHE A 308 4.76 20.85 15.92
CA PHE A 308 3.34 20.47 15.99
C PHE A 308 2.57 21.28 17.04
N TYR A 309 3.15 21.46 18.23
CA TYR A 309 2.55 22.21 19.34
C TYR A 309 2.66 23.73 19.20
N ASN A 310 3.34 24.23 18.16
CA ASN A 310 3.40 25.66 17.91
C ASN A 310 2.00 26.19 17.52
N LYS A 311 1.43 27.07 18.34
CA LYS A 311 0.11 27.67 18.10
C LYS A 311 0.08 28.58 16.86
N THR A 312 1.22 29.11 16.43
CA THR A 312 1.33 29.98 15.24
C THR A 312 1.61 29.21 13.95
N ARG A 313 1.77 27.88 14.05
CA ARG A 313 1.90 26.96 12.91
C ARG A 313 0.77 27.15 11.91
N LYS A 314 1.13 27.24 10.64
CA LYS A 314 0.23 27.39 9.50
C LYS A 314 -0.05 26.09 8.77
N MET A 315 0.82 25.08 8.80
CA MET A 315 0.42 23.77 8.24
C MET A 315 -0.85 23.26 8.96
N ASP A 316 -1.71 22.49 8.29
CA ASP A 316 -2.82 21.79 8.94
C ASP A 316 -2.35 20.47 9.57
N ASN A 317 -3.16 19.82 10.42
CA ASN A 317 -2.85 18.46 10.90
C ASN A 317 -2.89 17.43 9.76
N SER A 318 -3.75 17.63 8.76
CA SER A 318 -3.89 16.75 7.59
C SER A 318 -2.76 16.89 6.56
N HIS A 319 -1.90 17.91 6.69
CA HIS A 319 -0.72 18.02 5.85
C HIS A 319 0.18 16.80 6.07
N ILE A 320 0.58 16.10 5.00
CA ILE A 320 1.29 14.82 5.09
C ILE A 320 2.53 14.85 6.00
N TYR A 321 3.32 15.94 5.97
CA TYR A 321 4.51 16.07 6.83
C TYR A 321 4.15 16.16 8.31
N MET A 322 3.04 16.82 8.62
CA MET A 322 2.53 16.90 9.99
C MET A 322 1.94 15.57 10.44
N PHE A 323 1.13 14.94 9.58
CA PHE A 323 0.55 13.64 9.85
C PHE A 323 1.61 12.57 10.13
N LYS A 324 2.64 12.46 9.28
CA LYS A 324 3.77 11.53 9.49
C LYS A 324 4.56 11.82 10.77
N THR A 325 4.75 13.09 11.11
CA THR A 325 5.41 13.50 12.36
C THR A 325 4.59 13.09 13.57
N LEU A 326 3.28 13.33 13.54
CA LEU A 326 2.37 12.95 14.61
C LEU A 326 2.34 11.44 14.83
N ARG A 327 2.21 10.66 13.75
CA ARG A 327 2.21 9.20 13.83
C ARG A 327 3.51 8.67 14.46
N SER A 328 4.65 9.26 14.10
CA SER A 328 5.92 8.89 14.71
C SER A 328 6.03 9.27 16.19
N PHE A 329 5.33 10.32 16.62
CA PHE A 329 5.44 10.85 17.97
C PHE A 329 4.57 10.12 18.98
N VAL A 330 3.39 9.63 18.59
CA VAL A 330 2.45 8.98 19.52
C VAL A 330 3.02 7.72 20.18
N PHE A 331 4.04 7.10 19.59
CA PHE A 331 4.75 5.96 20.18
C PHE A 331 6.07 6.34 20.89
N ASP A 332 6.48 7.60 20.85
CA ASP A 332 7.63 8.09 21.61
C ASP A 332 7.25 8.18 23.10
N GLU A 333 8.11 7.66 23.99
CA GLU A 333 7.89 7.70 25.45
C GLU A 333 7.68 9.11 26.01
N LYS A 334 8.17 10.13 25.30
CA LYS A 334 8.00 11.55 25.66
C LYS A 334 6.65 12.12 25.24
N CYS A 335 5.82 11.37 24.52
CA CYS A 335 4.46 11.79 24.19
C CYS A 335 3.62 11.87 25.46
N PRO A 336 3.16 13.07 25.87
CA PRO A 336 2.45 13.22 27.13
C PRO A 336 1.04 12.63 27.08
N ASN A 337 0.42 12.60 25.90
CA ASN A 337 -0.95 12.12 25.75
C ASN A 337 -1.21 11.51 24.35
N PRO A 338 -0.72 10.29 24.10
CA PRO A 338 -0.86 9.65 22.80
C PRO A 338 -2.32 9.34 22.44
N LEU A 339 -3.15 8.99 23.44
CA LEU A 339 -4.54 8.63 23.22
C LEU A 339 -5.36 9.80 22.66
N ILE A 340 -5.20 11.02 23.22
CA ILE A 340 -5.86 12.22 22.69
C ILE A 340 -5.39 12.53 21.26
N LEU A 341 -4.10 12.37 20.95
CA LEU A 341 -3.60 12.60 19.60
C LEU A 341 -4.18 11.62 18.57
N PHE A 342 -4.40 10.36 18.96
CA PHE A 342 -5.12 9.42 18.12
C PHE A 342 -6.57 9.85 17.90
N GLU A 343 -7.30 10.15 18.97
CA GLU A 343 -8.73 10.48 18.93
C GLU A 343 -9.03 11.77 18.16
N ASP A 344 -8.29 12.83 18.45
CA ASP A 344 -8.61 14.16 17.94
C ASP A 344 -7.93 14.46 16.60
N CYS A 345 -6.86 13.73 16.27
CA CYS A 345 -6.06 13.99 15.07
C CYS A 345 -5.96 12.78 14.14
N LEU A 346 -5.23 11.72 14.54
CA LEU A 346 -4.84 10.66 13.59
C LEU A 346 -6.04 9.89 13.03
N VAL A 347 -6.98 9.47 13.87
CA VAL A 347 -8.16 8.70 13.46
C VAL A 347 -9.09 9.52 12.54
N PRO A 348 -9.49 10.76 12.88
CA PRO A 348 -10.30 11.59 11.97
C PRO A 348 -9.62 11.89 10.64
N ILE A 349 -8.30 12.15 10.65
CA ILE A 349 -7.54 12.41 9.41
C ILE A 349 -7.48 11.16 8.55
N ALA A 350 -7.14 10.00 9.13
CA ALA A 350 -7.07 8.74 8.39
C ALA A 350 -8.43 8.37 7.78
N LYS A 351 -9.53 8.58 8.51
CA LYS A 351 -10.89 8.36 7.99
C LYS A 351 -11.24 9.31 6.84
N TYR A 352 -10.86 10.58 6.93
CA TYR A 352 -11.07 11.53 5.85
C TYR A 352 -10.26 11.13 4.61
N GLN A 353 -8.98 10.80 4.79
CA GLN A 353 -8.09 10.45 3.68
C GLN A 353 -8.48 9.13 3.01
N SER A 354 -8.99 8.15 3.75
CA SER A 354 -9.43 6.87 3.17
C SER A 354 -10.63 6.99 2.22
N SER A 355 -11.36 8.11 2.25
CA SER A 355 -12.39 8.45 1.26
C SER A 355 -11.82 8.98 -0.07
N LEU A 356 -10.52 9.29 -0.10
CA LEU A 356 -9.83 9.90 -1.24
C LEU A 356 -8.84 8.94 -1.89
N CYS A 357 -8.08 8.19 -1.09
CA CYS A 357 -7.04 7.27 -1.54
C CYS A 357 -6.54 6.41 -0.37
N HIS A 358 -5.81 5.33 -0.67
CA HIS A 358 -5.15 4.45 0.29
C HIS A 358 -6.10 3.92 1.35
N SER A 359 -7.08 3.15 0.90
CA SER A 359 -8.17 2.64 1.74
C SER A 359 -7.69 1.97 3.03
N ARG A 360 -6.56 1.23 3.02
CA ARG A 360 -5.97 0.52 4.18
C ARG A 360 -5.46 1.42 5.31
N LEU A 361 -5.22 2.72 5.08
CA LEU A 361 -4.65 3.61 6.10
C LEU A 361 -5.54 3.73 7.34
N TYR A 362 -6.87 3.72 7.16
CA TYR A 362 -7.80 3.92 8.26
C TYR A 362 -7.80 2.74 9.25
N SER A 363 -7.84 1.49 8.76
CA SER A 363 -7.72 0.31 9.62
C SER A 363 -6.38 0.27 10.35
N ALA A 364 -5.28 0.55 9.65
CA ALA A 364 -3.94 0.57 10.26
C ALA A 364 -3.83 1.58 11.42
N ILE A 365 -4.43 2.78 11.28
CA ILE A 365 -4.43 3.78 12.34
C ILE A 365 -5.34 3.37 13.52
N LEU A 366 -6.46 2.68 13.27
CA LEU A 366 -7.31 2.13 14.33
C LEU A 366 -6.59 1.01 15.11
N GLU A 367 -5.88 0.14 14.42
CA GLU A 367 -5.07 -0.93 15.03
C GLU A 367 -3.95 -0.32 15.88
N GLN A 368 -3.20 0.63 15.34
CA GLN A 368 -2.18 1.38 16.09
C GLN A 368 -2.76 2.11 17.31
N PHE A 369 -3.98 2.64 17.23
CA PHE A 369 -4.64 3.24 18.39
C PHE A 369 -4.99 2.18 19.45
N GLY A 370 -5.45 1.00 19.04
CA GLY A 370 -5.66 -0.13 19.95
C GLY A 370 -4.38 -0.55 20.68
N VAL A 371 -3.25 -0.65 19.96
CA VAL A 371 -1.93 -0.92 20.56
C VAL A 371 -1.55 0.15 21.59
N ALA A 372 -1.72 1.43 21.24
CA ALA A 372 -1.42 2.53 22.17
C ALA A 372 -2.28 2.47 23.44
N LEU A 373 -3.57 2.10 23.32
CA LEU A 373 -4.47 1.88 24.46
C LEU A 373 -3.99 0.73 25.36
N LEU A 374 -3.56 -0.39 24.79
CA LEU A 374 -3.03 -1.53 25.56
C LEU A 374 -1.73 -1.17 26.29
N LYS A 375 -0.79 -0.48 25.61
CA LYS A 375 0.44 0.02 26.25
C LYS A 375 0.13 1.03 27.36
N TYR A 376 -0.88 1.88 27.18
CA TYR A 376 -1.32 2.83 28.21
C TYR A 376 -1.97 2.14 29.42
N ALA A 377 -2.81 1.11 29.18
CA ALA A 377 -3.44 0.30 30.22
C ALA A 377 -2.41 -0.32 31.18
N LYS A 378 -1.30 -0.82 30.61
CA LYS A 378 -0.18 -1.37 31.37
C LYS A 378 0.51 -0.31 32.26
N LYS A 379 0.72 0.90 31.72
CA LYS A 379 1.37 1.99 32.44
C LYS A 379 0.48 2.60 33.54
N TYR A 380 -0.84 2.56 33.38
CA TYR A 380 -1.82 3.21 34.27
C TYR A 380 -2.98 2.26 34.65
N PRO A 381 -2.79 1.41 35.68
CA PRO A 381 -3.73 0.34 36.03
C PRO A 381 -5.17 0.79 36.32
N PHE A 382 -5.37 2.01 36.84
CA PHE A 382 -6.70 2.53 37.19
C PHE A 382 -7.65 2.72 36.00
N GLN A 383 -7.13 2.80 34.77
CA GLN A 383 -7.91 2.91 33.54
C GLN A 383 -7.80 1.66 32.65
N SER A 384 -7.23 0.58 33.18
CA SER A 384 -6.86 -0.60 32.38
C SER A 384 -8.05 -1.21 31.64
N GLN A 385 -9.16 -1.49 32.34
CA GLN A 385 -10.35 -2.07 31.72
C GLN A 385 -10.93 -1.18 30.62
N PHE A 386 -11.06 0.13 30.87
CA PHE A 386 -11.57 1.07 29.89
C PHE A 386 -10.69 1.10 28.62
N CYS A 387 -9.36 1.10 28.78
CA CYS A 387 -8.44 1.10 27.66
C CYS A 387 -8.49 -0.22 26.87
N GLN A 388 -8.56 -1.36 27.56
CA GLN A 388 -8.70 -2.68 26.95
C GLN A 388 -10.01 -2.82 26.16
N ASP A 389 -11.14 -2.38 26.73
CA ASP A 389 -12.44 -2.40 26.06
C ASP A 389 -12.43 -1.50 24.82
N LYS A 390 -11.82 -0.32 24.93
CA LYS A 390 -11.68 0.61 23.80
C LYS A 390 -10.75 0.06 22.73
N ALA A 391 -9.64 -0.60 23.10
CA ALA A 391 -8.73 -1.26 22.17
C ALA A 391 -9.46 -2.34 21.37
N LYS A 392 -10.21 -3.22 22.06
CA LYS A 392 -11.04 -4.25 21.42
C LYS A 392 -12.04 -3.64 20.44
N LYS A 393 -12.65 -2.51 20.79
CA LYS A 393 -13.56 -1.77 19.89
C LYS A 393 -12.83 -1.20 18.65
N MET A 394 -11.61 -0.68 18.80
CA MET A 394 -10.83 -0.19 17.67
C MET A 394 -10.46 -1.33 16.73
N PHE A 395 -9.99 -2.46 17.26
CA PHE A 395 -9.67 -3.64 16.46
C PHE A 395 -10.89 -4.19 15.71
N LYS A 396 -12.06 -4.26 16.36
CA LYS A 396 -13.31 -4.64 15.69
C LYS A 396 -13.69 -3.68 14.56
N THR A 397 -13.51 -2.38 14.78
CA THR A 397 -13.81 -1.36 13.77
C THR A 397 -12.86 -1.46 12.58
N ALA A 398 -11.58 -1.77 12.83
CA ALA A 398 -10.60 -2.04 11.79
C ALA A 398 -10.95 -3.30 10.98
N TYR A 399 -11.31 -4.41 11.66
CA TYR A 399 -11.80 -5.63 11.03
C TYR A 399 -13.02 -5.38 10.13
N ASP A 400 -14.06 -4.72 10.66
CA ASP A 400 -15.29 -4.43 9.90
C ASP A 400 -14.99 -3.56 8.67
N TYR A 401 -14.07 -2.61 8.81
CA TYR A 401 -13.65 -1.77 7.70
C TYR A 401 -12.87 -2.57 6.65
N ARG A 402 -11.89 -3.40 7.02
CA ARG A 402 -11.18 -4.29 6.08
C ARG A 402 -12.14 -5.23 5.36
N CYS A 403 -13.14 -5.77 6.07
CA CYS A 403 -14.21 -6.57 5.49
C CYS A 403 -15.01 -5.79 4.42
N SER A 404 -15.29 -4.50 4.64
CA SER A 404 -15.93 -3.63 3.65
C SER A 404 -15.08 -3.35 2.41
N LEU A 405 -13.76 -3.53 2.52
CA LEU A 405 -12.82 -3.47 1.40
C LEU A 405 -12.66 -4.83 0.70
N GLY A 406 -13.47 -5.85 1.06
CA GLY A 406 -13.41 -7.18 0.47
C GLY A 406 -12.34 -8.10 1.07
N MET A 407 -11.58 -7.68 2.09
CA MET A 407 -10.54 -8.52 2.70
C MET A 407 -11.09 -9.65 3.58
N GLY A 408 -12.39 -9.64 3.88
CA GLY A 408 -13.03 -10.72 4.66
C GLY A 408 -13.17 -12.02 3.86
N ILE A 409 -13.33 -11.95 2.54
CA ILE A 409 -13.58 -13.12 1.68
C ILE A 409 -12.36 -14.04 1.53
N THR A 410 -11.19 -13.61 1.98
CA THR A 410 -9.94 -14.39 1.94
C THR A 410 -9.41 -14.72 3.33
N GLY A 411 -10.17 -14.40 4.39
CA GLY A 411 -9.71 -14.55 5.78
C GLY A 411 -8.64 -13.52 6.21
N TYR A 412 -8.15 -12.67 5.29
CA TYR A 412 -7.11 -11.66 5.57
C TYR A 412 -7.52 -10.76 6.75
N ALA A 413 -8.75 -10.23 6.70
CA ALA A 413 -9.24 -9.35 7.77
C ALA A 413 -9.28 -10.07 9.13
N ALA A 414 -9.63 -11.36 9.14
CA ALA A 414 -9.69 -12.17 10.34
C ALA A 414 -8.30 -12.40 10.95
N GLN A 415 -7.31 -12.71 10.11
CA GLN A 415 -5.94 -12.90 10.57
C GLN A 415 -5.40 -11.64 11.25
N GLU A 416 -5.52 -10.47 10.62
CA GLU A 416 -5.06 -9.20 11.20
C GLU A 416 -5.78 -8.89 12.52
N TYR A 417 -7.07 -9.21 12.60
CA TYR A 417 -7.86 -9.04 13.82
C TYR A 417 -7.38 -9.97 14.94
N ILE A 418 -7.11 -11.24 14.63
CA ILE A 418 -6.56 -12.21 15.59
C ILE A 418 -5.19 -11.75 16.07
N GLU A 419 -4.27 -11.34 15.18
CA GLU A 419 -2.97 -10.79 15.56
C GLU A 419 -3.12 -9.60 16.55
N CYS A 420 -4.11 -8.73 16.34
CA CYS A 420 -4.42 -7.66 17.28
C CYS A 420 -4.97 -8.17 18.63
N LEU A 421 -5.80 -9.22 18.63
CA LEU A 421 -6.32 -9.85 19.86
C LEU A 421 -5.20 -10.52 20.67
N GLU A 422 -4.20 -11.08 20.00
CA GLU A 422 -3.06 -11.68 20.66
C GLU A 422 -2.23 -10.65 21.46
N LEU A 423 -2.31 -9.36 21.14
CA LEU A 423 -1.63 -8.28 21.87
C LEU A 423 -2.24 -7.99 23.26
N PHE A 424 -3.35 -8.63 23.62
CA PHE A 424 -3.82 -8.63 25.01
C PHE A 424 -2.90 -9.47 25.93
N ASP A 425 -2.09 -10.37 25.35
CA ASP A 425 -0.98 -11.01 26.06
C ASP A 425 0.17 -10.02 26.24
N GLU A 426 0.63 -9.84 27.48
CA GLU A 426 1.63 -8.82 27.81
C GLU A 426 2.99 -9.07 27.15
N HIS A 427 3.40 -10.33 27.02
CA HIS A 427 4.68 -10.69 26.43
C HIS A 427 4.67 -10.47 24.91
N LYS A 428 3.53 -10.73 24.25
CA LYS A 428 3.35 -10.38 22.83
C LYS A 428 3.33 -8.87 22.63
N LEU A 429 2.65 -8.11 23.49
CA LEU A 429 2.61 -6.65 23.42
C LEU A 429 3.99 -5.99 23.59
N GLU A 430 4.85 -6.55 24.45
CA GLU A 430 6.23 -6.06 24.65
C GLU A 430 7.12 -6.26 23.42
N LYS A 431 6.92 -7.36 22.68
CA LYS A 431 7.67 -7.67 21.45
C LYS A 431 7.08 -7.01 20.20
N TYR A 432 5.90 -6.41 20.31
CA TYR A 432 5.24 -5.79 19.18
C TYR A 432 5.96 -4.51 18.74
N THR A 433 6.48 -4.54 17.52
CA THR A 433 7.08 -3.40 16.85
C THR A 433 6.02 -2.67 16.04
N GLU A 434 5.89 -1.35 16.21
CA GLU A 434 4.92 -0.57 15.46
C GLU A 434 5.32 -0.40 13.99
N TYR A 435 4.33 -0.46 13.09
CA TYR A 435 4.53 -0.20 11.68
C TYR A 435 5.05 1.22 11.43
N VAL A 436 6.27 1.32 10.93
CA VAL A 436 6.91 2.61 10.60
C VAL A 436 6.57 3.07 9.18
N GLU A 437 6.19 2.14 8.29
CA GLU A 437 6.26 2.33 6.83
C GLU A 437 5.09 3.08 6.16
N TYR A 438 3.92 3.16 6.78
CA TYR A 438 2.72 3.74 6.13
C TYR A 438 2.81 5.25 5.80
#